data_AF-A0A6M3IYW6-F1
#
_entry.id   AF-A0A6M3IYW6-F1
#
_cell.length_a   1.000
_cell.length_b   1.000
_cell.length_c   1.000
_cell.angle_alpha   90.00
_cell.angle_beta   90.00
_cell.angle_gamma   90.00
#
_symmetry.space_group_name_H-M   'P 1'
#
loop_
_entity.id
_entity.type
_entity.pdbx_description
1 polymer ?
#
loop_
_entity_poly.entity_id
_entity_poly.type
_entity_poly.pdbx_seq_one_letter_code
_entity_poly.pdbx_strand_id
1 'polypeptide(L)'
;MIYKVFTIASGTILEGAKVSDVTLSGGVKIQAIIIGEEGRGSWREIIPVQGLREDEKDIFFAKIGETQSGKKKLLAKSQADTDEKIICVFLTKIGFRGSNRHTGDRTPDWKEESGDFYPFSGEQLTEKPGVISQGAAGRMGSGQQLIALMPKNVVFRTCYGGRLYGAPSAHYYKWTGSELLHATWDERQILEW
;
A
#
# COMPACT_ATOMS: atom_id res chain seq x y z
N MET A 1 9.05 14.80 11.38
CA MET A 1 8.38 14.11 10.28
C MET A 1 7.57 12.95 10.82
N ILE A 2 6.31 13.29 11.06
CA ILE A 2 5.18 12.46 11.43
C ILE A 2 4.22 12.59 10.25
N TYR A 3 3.92 11.46 9.63
CA TYR A 3 3.17 11.41 8.39
C TYR A 3 1.73 10.97 8.66
N LYS A 4 0.80 11.43 7.83
CA LYS A 4 -0.53 10.80 7.73
C LYS A 4 -0.37 9.38 7.19
N VAL A 5 -1.22 8.48 7.67
CA VAL A 5 -1.30 7.08 7.24
C VAL A 5 -2.60 6.89 6.46
N PHE A 6 -2.52 6.19 5.34
CA PHE A 6 -3.67 5.81 4.53
C PHE A 6 -3.59 4.32 4.17
N THR A 7 -4.76 3.70 4.03
CA THR A 7 -4.90 2.38 3.44
C THR A 7 -5.51 2.49 2.04
N ILE A 8 -4.87 1.86 1.06
CA ILE A 8 -5.33 1.80 -0.32
C ILE A 8 -5.67 0.35 -0.65
N ALA A 9 -6.95 0.09 -0.93
CA ALA A 9 -7.48 -1.24 -1.19
C ALA A 9 -8.25 -1.26 -2.52
N SER A 10 -7.52 -1.26 -3.63
CA SER A 10 -8.08 -1.33 -4.98
C SER A 10 -9.12 -0.27 -5.31
N GLY A 11 -8.70 0.99 -5.27
CA GLY A 11 -9.55 2.14 -5.57
C GLY A 11 -10.34 2.66 -4.37
N THR A 12 -10.34 1.95 -3.24
CA THR A 12 -10.82 2.48 -1.96
C THR A 12 -9.66 3.08 -1.17
N ILE A 13 -9.82 4.33 -0.74
CA ILE A 13 -8.92 4.99 0.22
C ILE A 13 -9.61 5.03 1.58
N LEU A 14 -8.88 4.66 2.62
CA LEU A 14 -9.27 4.86 4.01
C LEU A 14 -8.19 5.66 4.72
N GLU A 15 -8.59 6.61 5.55
CA GLU A 15 -7.68 7.22 6.50
C GLU A 15 -7.29 6.21 7.59
N GLY A 16 -6.00 6.18 7.89
CA GLY A 16 -5.40 5.24 8.82
C GLY A 16 -5.15 3.85 8.24
N ALA A 17 -4.61 2.98 9.09
CA ALA A 17 -4.35 1.58 8.78
C ALA A 17 -4.67 0.68 9.97
N LYS A 18 -5.21 -0.50 9.67
CA LYS A 18 -5.52 -1.50 10.70
C LYS A 18 -4.24 -2.07 11.31
N VAL A 19 -4.26 -2.17 12.63
CA VAL A 19 -3.19 -2.75 13.45
C VAL A 19 -3.73 -3.99 14.14
N SER A 20 -2.95 -5.07 14.06
CA SER A 20 -3.27 -6.36 14.63
C SER A 20 -2.21 -6.78 15.64
N ASP A 21 -2.63 -7.54 16.64
CA ASP A 21 -1.71 -8.19 17.58
C ASP A 21 -1.11 -9.44 16.92
N VAL A 22 0.21 -9.52 16.88
CA VAL A 22 1.00 -10.60 16.28
C VAL A 22 1.90 -11.22 17.33
N THR A 23 1.81 -12.54 17.50
CA THR A 23 2.71 -13.31 18.36
C THR A 23 3.92 -13.76 17.53
N LEU A 24 5.11 -13.31 17.91
CA LEU A 24 6.37 -13.74 17.29
C LEU A 24 6.78 -15.15 17.77
N SER A 25 7.73 -15.78 17.09
CA SER A 25 8.21 -17.14 17.42
C SER A 25 8.74 -17.30 18.85
N GLY A 26 9.16 -16.21 19.50
CA GLY A 26 9.58 -16.18 20.90
C GLY A 26 8.44 -15.95 21.91
N GLY A 27 7.17 -15.99 21.50
CA GLY A 27 5.99 -15.76 22.36
C GLY A 27 5.70 -14.28 22.68
N VAL A 28 6.55 -13.36 22.24
CA VAL A 28 6.34 -11.92 22.40
C VAL A 28 5.20 -11.46 21.49
N LYS A 29 4.19 -10.80 22.08
CA LYS A 29 3.12 -10.14 21.34
C LYS A 29 3.53 -8.72 20.98
N ILE A 30 3.33 -8.35 19.73
CA ILE A 30 3.55 -6.98 19.23
C ILE A 30 2.33 -6.51 18.45
N GLN A 31 2.10 -5.21 18.41
CA GLN A 31 1.17 -4.60 17.47
C GLN A 31 1.87 -4.39 16.13
N ALA A 32 1.22 -4.72 15.01
CA ALA A 32 1.79 -4.60 13.68
C ALA A 32 0.72 -4.35 12.61
N ILE A 33 1.09 -3.64 11.54
CA ILE A 33 0.33 -3.67 10.29
C ILE A 33 0.84 -4.88 9.50
N ILE A 34 -0.09 -5.68 9.00
CA ILE A 34 0.19 -6.91 8.25
C ILE A 34 -0.16 -6.68 6.79
N ILE A 35 0.75 -7.06 5.90
CA ILE A 35 0.54 -7.13 4.45
C ILE A 35 0.80 -8.55 3.95
N GLY A 36 0.21 -8.91 2.84
CA GLY A 36 0.17 -10.27 2.31
C GLY A 36 -0.96 -11.09 2.91
N GLU A 37 -1.18 -12.26 2.33
CA GLU A 37 -2.29 -13.14 2.72
C GLU A 37 -1.79 -14.48 3.25
N GLU A 38 -2.70 -15.26 3.82
CA GLU A 38 -2.41 -16.64 4.22
C GLU A 38 -2.67 -17.63 3.07
N GLY A 39 -1.80 -18.63 2.93
CA GLY A 39 -2.03 -19.78 2.08
C GLY A 39 -0.82 -20.17 1.24
N ARG A 40 -1.07 -21.00 0.23
CA ARG A 40 0.00 -21.60 -0.57
C ARG A 40 0.69 -20.54 -1.44
N GLY A 41 2.01 -20.45 -1.32
CA GLY A 41 2.83 -19.52 -2.11
C GLY A 41 2.65 -18.06 -1.71
N SER A 42 1.98 -17.79 -0.59
CA SER A 42 1.84 -16.45 -0.04
C SER A 42 2.96 -16.16 0.97
N TRP A 43 3.14 -14.87 1.27
CA TRP A 43 4.11 -14.39 2.24
C TRP A 43 3.47 -13.25 3.01
N ARG A 44 3.38 -13.37 4.33
CA ARG A 44 3.00 -12.24 5.18
C ARG A 44 4.24 -11.49 5.58
N GLU A 45 4.19 -10.18 5.41
CA GLU A 45 5.19 -9.26 5.95
C GLU A 45 4.51 -8.33 6.96
N ILE A 46 5.26 -7.90 7.97
CA ILE A 46 4.74 -7.03 9.02
C ILE A 46 5.62 -5.80 9.19
N ILE A 47 5.01 -4.68 9.53
CA ILE A 47 5.73 -3.53 10.11
C ILE A 47 5.28 -3.34 11.56
N PRO A 48 6.19 -3.42 12.54
CA PRO A 48 5.84 -3.20 13.93
C PRO A 48 5.28 -1.81 14.16
N VAL A 49 4.28 -1.70 15.01
CA VAL A 49 3.68 -0.45 15.48
C VAL A 49 3.92 -0.34 16.98
N GLN A 50 4.36 0.83 17.43
CA GLN A 50 4.61 1.12 18.84
C GLN A 50 3.90 2.41 19.26
N GLY A 51 3.35 2.42 20.47
CA GLY A 51 2.76 3.60 21.09
C GLY A 51 1.25 3.76 20.87
N LEU A 52 0.58 2.76 20.32
CA LEU A 52 -0.88 2.65 20.40
C LEU A 52 -1.29 2.08 21.76
N ARG A 53 -2.51 2.40 22.16
CA ARG A 53 -3.18 1.73 23.30
C ARG A 53 -3.65 0.33 22.89
N GLU A 54 -3.93 -0.54 23.86
CA GLU A 54 -4.34 -1.93 23.59
C GLU A 54 -5.68 -2.03 22.85
N ASP A 55 -6.59 -1.08 23.12
CA ASP A 55 -7.92 -0.96 22.53
C ASP A 55 -7.91 -0.28 21.14
N GLU A 56 -6.82 0.37 20.77
CA GLU A 56 -6.67 1.03 19.47
C GLU A 56 -6.26 0.01 18.39
N LYS A 57 -7.11 -0.12 17.36
CA LYS A 57 -6.89 -1.04 16.23
C LYS A 57 -6.59 -0.33 14.92
N ASP A 58 -6.46 1.00 14.94
CA ASP A 58 -6.14 1.81 13.78
C ASP A 58 -5.06 2.83 14.11
N ILE A 59 -4.14 3.07 13.17
CA ILE A 59 -3.11 4.12 13.25
C ILE A 59 -3.33 5.15 12.16
N PHE A 60 -3.49 6.41 12.54
CA PHE A 60 -3.74 7.53 11.62
C PHE A 60 -2.50 8.38 11.33
N PHE A 61 -1.57 8.48 12.29
CA PHE A 61 -0.35 9.24 12.15
C PHE A 61 0.84 8.47 12.71
N ALA A 62 1.96 8.49 12.00
CA ALA A 62 3.13 7.74 12.40
C ALA A 62 4.44 8.46 12.08
N LYS A 63 5.41 8.35 12.99
CA LYS A 63 6.82 8.61 12.71
C LYS A 63 7.48 7.28 12.34
N ILE A 64 8.29 7.27 11.28
CA ILE A 64 9.13 6.12 10.94
C ILE A 64 10.31 6.08 11.92
N GLY A 65 10.49 4.95 12.58
CA GLY A 65 11.65 4.64 13.42
C GLY A 65 12.28 3.31 13.01
N GLU A 66 13.23 2.84 13.81
CA GLU A 66 13.94 1.58 13.57
C GLU A 66 13.89 0.67 14.80
N THR A 67 13.85 -0.63 14.57
CA THR A 67 14.06 -1.66 15.59
C THR A 67 15.55 -1.72 15.94
N GLN A 68 15.90 -2.44 17.01
CA GLN A 68 17.31 -2.70 17.35
C GLN A 68 18.06 -3.43 16.22
N SER A 69 17.36 -4.18 15.37
CA SER A 69 17.92 -4.86 14.20
C SER A 69 17.98 -3.98 12.94
N GLY A 70 17.66 -2.70 13.03
CA GLY A 70 17.68 -1.75 11.90
C GLY A 70 16.47 -1.84 10.97
N LYS A 71 15.51 -2.74 11.22
CA LYS A 71 14.27 -2.82 10.44
C LYS A 71 13.37 -1.63 10.76
N LYS A 72 12.63 -1.12 9.78
CA LYS A 72 11.70 -0.01 10.04
C LYS A 72 10.56 -0.45 10.96
N LYS A 73 10.06 0.51 11.74
CA LYS A 73 8.83 0.41 12.54
C LYS A 73 8.08 1.72 12.51
N LEU A 74 6.79 1.68 12.84
CA LEU A 74 5.96 2.86 12.97
C LEU A 74 5.78 3.22 14.45
N LEU A 75 6.02 4.48 14.78
CA LEU A 75 5.76 5.05 16.09
C LEU A 75 4.47 5.88 15.99
N ALA A 76 3.39 5.42 16.62
CA ALA A 76 2.11 6.11 16.62
C ALA A 76 2.22 7.51 17.24
N LYS A 77 1.48 8.45 16.66
CA LYS A 77 1.42 9.86 17.05
C LYS A 77 -0.01 10.38 16.94
N SER A 78 -0.28 11.50 17.61
CA SER A 78 -1.61 12.11 17.64
C SER A 78 -1.91 13.02 16.44
N GLN A 79 -0.88 13.51 15.74
CA GLN A 79 -1.03 14.41 14.59
C GLN A 79 0.19 14.36 13.67
N ALA A 80 -0.01 14.64 12.38
CA ALA A 80 1.08 14.84 11.43
C ALA A 80 1.79 16.19 11.66
N ASP A 81 3.09 16.25 11.37
CA ASP A 81 3.90 17.48 11.42
C ASP A 81 4.44 17.90 10.04
N THR A 82 4.04 17.16 8.99
CA THR A 82 4.45 17.39 7.60
C THR A 82 3.36 16.91 6.65
N ASP A 83 3.29 17.56 5.50
CA ASP A 83 2.46 17.20 4.35
C ASP A 83 3.30 16.83 3.12
N GLU A 84 4.62 16.76 3.24
CA GLU A 84 5.51 16.48 2.11
C GLU A 84 5.47 15.02 1.66
N LYS A 85 5.09 14.12 2.57
CA LYS A 85 4.93 12.68 2.30
C LYS A 85 3.82 12.08 3.15
N ILE A 86 3.32 10.93 2.72
CA ILE A 86 2.35 10.11 3.47
C ILE A 86 2.80 8.66 3.52
N ILE A 87 2.35 7.92 4.53
CA ILE A 87 2.53 6.47 4.58
C ILE A 87 1.29 5.84 3.95
N CYS A 88 1.48 5.01 2.93
CA CYS A 88 0.42 4.25 2.30
C CYS A 88 0.60 2.76 2.55
N VAL A 89 -0.46 2.12 3.06
CA VAL A 89 -0.59 0.66 3.17
C VAL A 89 -1.40 0.17 1.97
N PHE A 90 -0.74 -0.47 1.03
CA PHE A 90 -1.34 -0.96 -0.20
C PHE A 90 -1.81 -2.40 -0.01
N LEU A 91 -3.09 -2.58 0.25
CA LEU A 91 -3.80 -3.86 0.24
C LEU A 91 -4.36 -4.14 -1.16
N THR A 92 -3.53 -3.93 -2.17
CA THR A 92 -3.85 -4.08 -3.60
C THR A 92 -4.31 -5.51 -3.86
N LYS A 93 -5.47 -5.69 -4.47
CA LYS A 93 -6.01 -7.02 -4.82
C LYS A 93 -5.45 -7.53 -6.15
N ILE A 94 -5.89 -8.69 -6.61
CA ILE A 94 -5.69 -9.21 -7.98
C ILE A 94 -7.02 -9.63 -8.58
N GLY A 95 -7.14 -9.62 -9.92
CA GLY A 95 -8.25 -10.28 -10.61
C GLY A 95 -8.15 -11.81 -10.53
N PHE A 96 -9.18 -12.52 -10.99
CA PHE A 96 -9.15 -13.99 -10.98
C PHE A 96 -8.04 -14.50 -11.92
N ARG A 97 -7.14 -15.34 -11.38
CA ARG A 97 -5.89 -15.79 -12.04
C ARG A 97 -5.02 -14.62 -12.51
N GLY A 98 -5.05 -13.52 -11.76
CA GLY A 98 -4.39 -12.28 -12.11
C GLY A 98 -3.09 -12.05 -11.35
N SER A 99 -2.54 -10.88 -11.63
CA SER A 99 -1.46 -10.28 -10.86
C SER A 99 -1.80 -8.85 -10.52
N ASN A 100 -0.93 -8.18 -9.77
CA ASN A 100 -0.98 -6.73 -9.65
C ASN A 100 0.42 -6.13 -9.83
N ARG A 101 0.46 -4.81 -9.96
CA ARG A 101 1.71 -4.04 -9.98
C ARG A 101 1.49 -2.66 -9.41
N HIS A 102 2.55 -2.09 -8.88
CA HIS A 102 2.65 -0.71 -8.46
C HIS A 102 3.66 0.00 -9.34
N THR A 103 3.28 1.14 -9.90
CA THR A 103 4.12 1.93 -10.80
C THR A 103 3.97 3.42 -10.48
N GLY A 104 4.83 4.24 -11.07
CA GLY A 104 4.60 5.68 -11.17
C GLY A 104 3.57 6.00 -12.25
N ASP A 105 3.58 7.26 -12.67
CA ASP A 105 2.74 7.75 -13.76
C ASP A 105 3.13 7.14 -15.13
N ARG A 106 2.31 7.41 -16.13
CA ARG A 106 2.60 7.19 -17.54
C ARG A 106 3.83 7.99 -17.97
N THR A 107 4.62 7.41 -18.86
CA THR A 107 5.70 8.14 -19.51
C THR A 107 5.13 9.19 -20.49
N PRO A 108 5.89 10.23 -20.86
CA PRO A 108 5.41 11.27 -21.79
C PRO A 108 5.05 10.73 -23.17
N ASP A 109 5.67 9.61 -23.56
CA ASP A 109 5.46 8.88 -24.80
C ASP A 109 4.50 7.70 -24.66
N TRP A 110 3.73 7.62 -23.57
CA TRP A 110 2.81 6.53 -23.29
C TRP A 110 1.86 6.28 -24.46
N LYS A 111 1.84 5.04 -24.92
CA LYS A 111 0.82 4.51 -25.83
C LYS A 111 0.09 3.38 -25.12
N GLU A 112 -1.18 3.23 -25.41
CA GLU A 112 -2.00 2.15 -24.82
C GLU A 112 -1.38 0.76 -25.06
N GLU A 113 -0.81 0.58 -26.26
CA GLU A 113 -0.13 -0.63 -26.69
C GLU A 113 1.19 -0.89 -25.95
N SER A 114 1.95 0.16 -25.63
CA SER A 114 3.25 0.04 -24.97
C SER A 114 3.12 -0.08 -23.46
N GLY A 115 2.13 0.61 -22.88
CA GLY A 115 1.85 0.52 -21.46
C GLY A 115 3.03 0.95 -20.59
N ASP A 116 3.86 1.88 -21.05
CA ASP A 116 5.06 2.31 -20.35
C ASP A 116 4.72 3.21 -19.17
N PHE A 117 5.20 2.83 -17.98
CA PHE A 117 5.03 3.61 -16.77
C PHE A 117 6.38 3.87 -16.14
N TYR A 118 6.52 5.02 -15.49
CA TYR A 118 7.63 5.27 -14.60
C TYR A 118 7.71 4.21 -13.49
N PRO A 119 8.91 3.94 -12.95
CA PRO A 119 9.05 3.11 -11.76
C PRO A 119 8.20 3.60 -10.59
N PHE A 120 7.87 2.71 -9.67
CA PHE A 120 7.18 3.08 -8.43
C PHE A 120 8.00 4.13 -7.66
N SER A 121 7.35 5.24 -7.31
CA SER A 121 8.00 6.41 -6.70
C SER A 121 8.07 6.36 -5.16
N GLY A 122 7.44 5.36 -4.54
CA GLY A 122 7.41 5.20 -3.10
C GLY A 122 8.65 4.50 -2.54
N GLU A 123 9.08 4.91 -1.35
CA GLU A 123 10.10 4.20 -0.58
C GLU A 123 9.42 3.08 0.23
N GLN A 124 9.71 1.82 -0.09
CA GLN A 124 9.15 0.68 0.64
C GLN A 124 9.70 0.64 2.08
N LEU A 125 8.80 0.53 3.06
CA LEU A 125 9.12 0.53 4.48
C LEU A 125 9.35 -0.88 5.03
N THR A 126 8.87 -1.90 4.34
CA THR A 126 9.15 -3.31 4.68
C THR A 126 10.32 -3.84 3.88
N GLU A 127 11.02 -4.86 4.38
CA GLU A 127 12.13 -5.50 3.66
C GLU A 127 11.66 -6.16 2.36
N LYS A 128 10.45 -6.70 2.37
CA LYS A 128 9.83 -7.39 1.24
C LYS A 128 8.36 -6.98 1.12
N PRO A 129 7.77 -7.07 -0.06
CA PRO A 129 6.32 -6.99 -0.19
C PRO A 129 5.66 -8.24 0.44
N GLY A 130 4.45 -8.07 0.95
CA GLY A 130 3.57 -9.19 1.24
C GLY A 130 3.06 -9.80 -0.07
N VAL A 131 2.90 -11.11 -0.12
CA VAL A 131 2.42 -11.84 -1.30
C VAL A 131 1.02 -12.36 -1.04
N ILE A 132 0.13 -12.11 -2.00
CA ILE A 132 -1.27 -12.53 -2.02
C ILE A 132 -1.34 -14.03 -2.30
N SER A 133 -2.28 -14.72 -1.65
CA SER A 133 -2.41 -16.15 -1.75
C SER A 133 -2.91 -16.58 -3.11
N GLN A 134 -2.40 -17.70 -3.63
CA GLN A 134 -2.82 -18.22 -4.94
C GLN A 134 -4.29 -18.67 -4.98
N GLY A 135 -4.94 -18.80 -3.81
CA GLY A 135 -6.39 -18.92 -3.61
C GLY A 135 -7.16 -19.89 -4.52
N ALA A 136 -8.49 -19.69 -4.57
CA ALA A 136 -9.41 -20.38 -5.49
C ALA A 136 -9.18 -20.01 -6.97
N ALA A 137 -8.24 -19.11 -7.26
CA ALA A 137 -7.78 -18.70 -8.57
C ALA A 137 -6.93 -19.78 -9.28
N GLY A 138 -7.24 -21.06 -9.09
CA GLY A 138 -6.71 -22.17 -9.88
C GLY A 138 -5.18 -22.31 -9.92
N ARG A 139 -4.46 -21.95 -8.83
CA ARG A 139 -2.98 -22.05 -8.72
C ARG A 139 -2.18 -21.13 -9.66
N MET A 140 -2.80 -20.12 -10.30
CA MET A 140 -2.14 -19.29 -11.33
C MET A 140 -2.34 -17.77 -11.13
N GLY A 141 -2.38 -17.28 -9.89
CA GLY A 141 -2.39 -15.84 -9.60
C GLY A 141 -1.42 -15.48 -8.48
N SER A 142 -0.78 -14.32 -8.57
CA SER A 142 0.13 -13.80 -7.54
C SER A 142 0.19 -12.30 -7.64
N GLY A 143 0.09 -11.62 -6.50
CA GLY A 143 0.22 -10.18 -6.42
C GLY A 143 0.91 -9.77 -5.14
N GLN A 144 1.30 -8.51 -5.08
CA GLN A 144 2.03 -7.92 -3.99
C GLN A 144 1.16 -6.91 -3.23
N GLN A 145 1.43 -6.83 -1.94
CA GLN A 145 0.98 -5.78 -1.05
C GLN A 145 2.23 -5.13 -0.44
N LEU A 146 2.17 -3.84 -0.16
CA LEU A 146 3.35 -3.09 0.29
C LEU A 146 2.97 -1.95 1.23
N ILE A 147 3.93 -1.53 2.04
CA ILE A 147 3.83 -0.33 2.87
C ILE A 147 4.93 0.59 2.39
N ALA A 148 4.58 1.81 1.97
CA ALA A 148 5.55 2.74 1.40
C ALA A 148 5.30 4.19 1.82
N LEU A 149 6.37 4.95 1.84
CA LEU A 149 6.35 6.40 2.01
C LEU A 149 6.22 7.06 0.62
N MET A 150 5.10 7.76 0.40
CA MET A 150 4.74 8.34 -0.89
C MET A 150 4.97 9.86 -0.89
N PRO A 151 5.61 10.44 -1.92
CA PRO A 151 5.84 11.87 -2.01
C PRO A 151 4.61 12.66 -2.43
N LYS A 152 4.54 13.92 -1.97
CA LYS A 152 3.59 14.93 -2.42
C LYS A 152 3.76 15.26 -3.89
N ASN A 153 2.65 15.54 -4.57
CA ASN A 153 2.56 15.96 -5.97
C ASN A 153 3.17 14.98 -7.00
N VAL A 154 3.33 13.71 -6.62
CA VAL A 154 3.75 12.64 -7.54
C VAL A 154 2.59 11.67 -7.74
N VAL A 155 2.28 11.39 -9.00
CA VAL A 155 1.28 10.38 -9.36
C VAL A 155 1.88 8.99 -9.21
N PHE A 156 1.16 8.11 -8.53
CA PHE A 156 1.46 6.69 -8.45
C PHE A 156 0.23 5.87 -8.77
N ARG A 157 0.44 4.61 -9.16
CA ARG A 157 -0.58 3.76 -9.75
C ARG A 157 -0.55 2.36 -9.16
N THR A 158 -1.74 1.79 -8.96
CA THR A 158 -1.93 0.36 -8.74
C THR A 158 -2.68 -0.23 -9.92
N CYS A 159 -2.25 -1.37 -10.46
CA CYS A 159 -2.96 -2.05 -11.53
C CYS A 159 -3.14 -3.54 -11.29
N TYR A 160 -4.13 -4.10 -11.98
CA TYR A 160 -4.63 -5.45 -11.79
C TYR A 160 -4.68 -6.18 -13.13
N GLY A 161 -4.22 -7.42 -13.14
CA GLY A 161 -4.39 -8.35 -14.24
C GLY A 161 -5.43 -9.43 -13.93
N GLY A 162 -5.62 -10.35 -14.86
CA GLY A 162 -6.60 -11.43 -14.77
C GLY A 162 -8.01 -10.97 -15.12
N ARG A 163 -9.02 -11.75 -14.70
CA ARG A 163 -10.42 -11.41 -14.95
C ARG A 163 -10.93 -10.47 -13.87
N LEU A 164 -11.34 -9.27 -14.28
CA LEU A 164 -11.78 -8.18 -13.41
C LEU A 164 -13.30 -7.98 -13.39
N TYR A 165 -14.04 -8.65 -14.29
CA TYR A 165 -15.50 -8.66 -14.31
C TYR A 165 -16.13 -7.25 -14.30
N GLY A 166 -15.60 -6.35 -15.14
CA GLY A 166 -16.05 -4.96 -15.23
C GLY A 166 -15.41 -4.01 -14.22
N ALA A 167 -14.60 -4.50 -13.29
CA ALA A 167 -13.81 -3.62 -12.43
C ALA A 167 -12.66 -2.96 -13.22
N PRO A 168 -12.27 -1.71 -12.87
CA PRO A 168 -11.15 -1.03 -13.50
C PRO A 168 -9.85 -1.82 -13.40
N SER A 169 -9.03 -1.77 -14.45
CA SER A 169 -7.72 -2.42 -14.50
C SER A 169 -6.62 -1.64 -13.79
N ALA A 170 -6.87 -0.37 -13.44
CA ALA A 170 -5.93 0.46 -12.70
C ALA A 170 -6.61 1.62 -11.97
N HIS A 171 -5.92 2.09 -10.94
CA HIS A 171 -6.24 3.31 -10.22
C HIS A 171 -4.97 4.15 -10.04
N TYR A 172 -5.14 5.46 -10.15
CA TYR A 172 -4.11 6.47 -9.99
C TYR A 172 -4.39 7.25 -8.70
N TYR A 173 -3.32 7.70 -8.07
CA TYR A 173 -3.39 8.44 -6.82
C TYR A 173 -2.36 9.57 -6.83
N LYS A 174 -2.68 10.65 -6.11
CA LYS A 174 -1.78 11.79 -5.92
C LYS A 174 -2.04 12.43 -4.57
N TRP A 175 -1.00 12.52 -3.75
CA TRP A 175 -1.07 13.25 -2.49
C TRP A 175 -0.82 14.75 -2.75
N THR A 176 -1.78 15.61 -2.42
CA THR A 176 -1.68 17.06 -2.68
C THR A 176 -1.06 17.85 -1.52
N GLY A 177 -0.89 17.22 -0.36
CA GLY A 177 -0.54 17.87 0.91
C GLY A 177 -1.74 18.01 1.87
N SER A 178 -2.96 18.01 1.34
CA SER A 178 -4.18 18.03 2.14
C SER A 178 -4.98 16.74 2.00
N GLU A 179 -5.08 16.23 0.77
CA GLU A 179 -5.91 15.09 0.39
C GLU A 179 -5.17 14.10 -0.51
N LEU A 180 -5.57 12.83 -0.43
CA LEU A 180 -5.12 11.79 -1.33
C LEU A 180 -6.16 11.64 -2.44
N LEU A 181 -5.87 12.22 -3.61
CA LEU A 181 -6.71 12.10 -4.79
C LEU A 181 -6.68 10.66 -5.31
N HIS A 182 -7.79 10.25 -5.92
CA HIS A 182 -7.96 8.95 -6.56
C HIS A 182 -8.79 9.10 -7.84
N ALA A 183 -8.41 8.36 -8.87
CA ALA A 183 -9.17 8.24 -10.10
C ALA A 183 -8.85 6.94 -10.83
N THR A 184 -9.82 6.41 -11.57
CA THR A 184 -9.58 5.53 -12.72
C THR A 184 -8.94 6.32 -13.87
N TRP A 185 -8.55 5.64 -14.95
CA TRP A 185 -8.00 6.34 -16.11
C TRP A 185 -9.00 7.32 -16.72
N ASP A 186 -10.23 6.85 -16.98
CA ASP A 186 -11.27 7.65 -17.64
C ASP A 186 -11.63 8.89 -16.81
N GLU A 187 -11.75 8.73 -15.49
CA GLU A 187 -11.97 9.84 -14.56
C GLU A 187 -10.79 10.83 -14.57
N ARG A 188 -9.55 10.32 -14.60
CA ARG A 188 -8.36 11.17 -14.58
C ARG A 188 -8.23 12.02 -15.85
N GLN A 189 -8.66 11.52 -17.01
CA GLN A 189 -8.69 12.30 -18.25
C GLN A 189 -9.59 13.53 -18.15
N ILE A 190 -10.59 13.50 -17.26
CA ILE A 190 -11.51 14.62 -17.02
C ILE A 190 -10.93 15.57 -15.95
N LEU A 191 -10.21 15.03 -14.96
CA LEU A 191 -9.68 15.79 -13.82
C LEU A 191 -8.35 16.50 -14.08
N GLU A 192 -7.64 16.15 -15.16
CA GLU A 192 -6.43 16.84 -15.66
C GLU A 192 -5.26 17.01 -14.64
N TRP A 193 -4.86 15.95 -13.93
CA TRP A 193 -3.75 16.00 -12.95
C TRP A 193 -2.73 14.87 -12.98
#